data_AF-A0A6V8NV61-F1
#
_entry.id   AF-A0A6V8NV61-F1
#
_cell.length_a   1.000
_cell.length_b   1.000
_cell.length_c   1.000
_cell.angle_alpha   90.00
_cell.angle_beta   90.00
_cell.angle_gamma   90.00
#
_symmetry.space_group_name_H-M   'P 1'
#
loop_
_entity.id
_entity.type
_entity.pdbx_description
1 polymer ?
#
loop_
_entity_poly.entity_id
_entity_poly.type
_entity_poly.pdbx_seq_one_letter_code
_entity_poly.pdbx_strand_id
1 'polypeptide(L)'
;MSKLKIFKDSDTVILTAIFLLGAVARFFALDFGLPNISTRPDEIFVVGTAMRFGTGDLNPHFFIYPTFYMYFLFAIYGAYYVLGLALGIFSSLEDFQFLYFTDPTAFYLLNRIIAATLGTVTIFLVYLVGRKFYSRGVGLLSALLLSLTYLHVRDSHFGVLDVPVTFFIVLAYLFIGKMFLEGRMKDYLGGWRHSGFSSVGEIQRCSAGDAVSLGSSTPKQRKGTYIEGDGF
;
A
#
# COMPACT_ATOMS: atom_id res chain seq x y z
N MET A 1 -0.13 25.01 18.46
CA MET A 1 0.89 23.93 18.45
C MET A 1 0.71 23.03 19.68
N SER A 2 -0.40 22.31 19.78
CA SER A 2 -0.62 21.34 20.86
C SER A 2 0.10 20.04 20.51
N LYS A 3 0.98 19.61 21.42
CA LYS A 3 1.77 18.38 21.25
C LYS A 3 0.84 17.19 21.12
N LEU A 4 0.96 16.53 19.97
CA LEU A 4 0.51 15.18 19.67
C LEU A 4 1.04 14.20 20.75
N LYS A 5 0.38 14.09 21.92
CA LYS A 5 0.50 12.91 22.79
C LYS A 5 -0.27 11.76 22.13
N ILE A 6 0.22 11.29 20.99
CA ILE A 6 -0.40 10.24 20.17
C ILE A 6 -0.25 8.87 20.82
N PHE A 7 0.74 8.67 21.70
CA PHE A 7 1.10 7.34 22.18
C PHE A 7 1.23 7.32 23.70
N LYS A 8 0.82 6.21 24.32
CA LYS A 8 1.29 5.85 25.66
C LYS A 8 2.75 5.41 25.50
N ASP A 9 3.65 5.77 26.41
CA ASP A 9 5.10 5.50 26.22
C ASP A 9 5.39 4.01 25.94
N SER A 10 4.61 3.09 26.53
CA SER A 10 4.72 1.66 26.26
C SER A 10 4.33 1.24 24.83
N ASP A 11 3.42 1.95 24.17
CA ASP A 11 3.06 1.68 22.77
C ASP A 11 4.17 2.02 21.81
N THR A 12 4.79 3.18 22.03
CA THR A 12 5.87 3.64 21.17
C THR A 12 7.00 2.64 21.23
N VAL A 13 7.36 2.15 22.41
CA VAL A 13 8.40 1.13 22.56
C VAL A 13 8.04 -0.17 21.82
N ILE A 14 6.83 -0.70 22.00
CA ILE A 14 6.40 -1.95 21.34
C ILE A 14 6.36 -1.77 19.81
N LEU A 15 5.77 -0.68 19.33
CA LEU A 15 5.66 -0.40 17.90
C LEU A 15 7.03 -0.17 17.28
N THR A 16 7.92 0.56 17.94
CA THR A 16 9.31 0.75 17.50
C THR A 16 10.04 -0.59 17.44
N ALA A 17 9.87 -1.47 18.43
CA ALA A 17 10.45 -2.81 18.39
C ALA A 17 9.93 -3.64 17.21
N ILE A 18 8.61 -3.64 16.96
CA ILE A 18 8.00 -4.33 15.80
C ILE A 18 8.52 -3.75 14.48
N PHE A 19 8.63 -2.42 14.39
CA PHE A 19 9.11 -1.73 13.19
C PHE A 19 10.58 -2.07 12.92
N LEU A 20 11.44 -2.03 13.94
CA LEU A 20 12.84 -2.41 13.83
C LEU A 20 13.00 -3.89 13.48
N LEU A 21 12.20 -4.77 14.09
CA LEU A 21 12.18 -6.19 13.76
C LEU A 21 11.84 -6.40 12.28
N GLY A 22 10.78 -5.75 11.80
CA GLY A 22 10.37 -5.81 10.40
C GLY A 22 11.38 -5.17 9.43
N ALA A 23 12.08 -4.12 9.86
CA ALA A 23 13.16 -3.49 9.09
C ALA A 23 14.35 -4.44 8.98
N VAL A 24 14.87 -4.96 10.10
CA VAL A 24 15.97 -5.94 10.11
C VAL A 24 15.60 -7.13 9.22
N ALA A 25 14.39 -7.66 9.37
CA ALA A 25 13.93 -8.77 8.55
C ALA A 25 13.90 -8.47 7.05
N ARG A 26 13.81 -7.21 6.60
CA ARG A 26 13.74 -6.82 5.18
C ARG A 26 15.07 -6.31 4.62
N PHE A 27 15.90 -5.71 5.47
CA PHE A 27 17.19 -5.13 5.07
C PHE A 27 18.37 -6.09 5.24
N PHE A 28 18.20 -7.17 6.00
CA PHE A 28 19.23 -8.18 6.17
C PHE A 28 19.48 -8.94 4.86
N ALA A 29 20.73 -8.96 4.39
CA ALA A 29 21.14 -9.65 3.17
C ALA A 29 20.36 -9.25 1.90
N LEU A 30 20.07 -7.96 1.72
CA LEU A 30 19.41 -7.42 0.52
C LEU A 30 20.19 -7.67 -0.79
N ASP A 31 21.50 -7.85 -0.68
CA ASP A 31 22.42 -8.21 -1.76
C ASP A 31 22.34 -9.69 -2.15
N PHE A 32 21.51 -10.51 -1.48
CA PHE A 32 21.37 -11.93 -1.77
C PHE A 32 21.12 -12.20 -3.26
N GLY A 33 21.97 -13.06 -3.83
CA GLY A 33 21.87 -13.47 -5.22
C GLY A 33 22.57 -12.54 -6.22
N LEU A 34 22.93 -11.31 -5.85
CA LEU A 34 23.67 -10.41 -6.75
C LEU A 34 25.14 -10.86 -6.87
N PRO A 35 25.79 -10.67 -8.04
CA PRO A 35 25.30 -10.00 -9.27
C PRO A 35 24.42 -10.88 -10.18
N ASN A 36 24.08 -12.11 -9.77
CA ASN A 36 23.23 -12.99 -10.58
C ASN A 36 21.76 -12.55 -10.56
N ILE A 37 21.36 -11.78 -11.58
CA ILE A 37 20.01 -11.24 -11.74
C ILE A 37 18.92 -12.32 -11.95
N SER A 38 19.29 -13.57 -12.24
CA SER A 38 18.34 -14.66 -12.46
C SER A 38 17.74 -15.21 -11.16
N THR A 39 18.18 -14.75 -9.98
CA THR A 39 17.57 -15.16 -8.70
C THR A 39 16.11 -14.74 -8.58
N ARG A 40 15.73 -13.63 -9.21
CA ARG A 40 14.34 -13.21 -9.35
C ARG A 40 14.13 -12.52 -10.71
N PRO A 41 13.64 -13.25 -11.73
CA PRO A 41 13.47 -12.72 -13.08
C PRO A 41 12.53 -11.50 -13.17
N ASP A 42 11.56 -11.39 -12.26
CA ASP A 42 10.59 -10.27 -12.25
C ASP A 42 11.28 -8.90 -12.11
N GLU A 43 12.39 -8.82 -11.36
CA GLU A 43 13.13 -7.57 -11.15
C GLU A 43 13.74 -7.05 -12.47
N ILE A 44 14.06 -7.95 -13.41
CA ILE A 44 14.63 -7.61 -14.71
C ILE A 44 13.68 -6.73 -15.51
N PHE A 45 12.38 -7.02 -15.47
CA PHE A 45 11.37 -6.22 -16.17
C PHE A 45 11.23 -4.83 -15.57
N VAL A 46 11.26 -4.73 -14.24
CA VAL A 46 11.11 -3.46 -13.52
C VAL A 46 12.33 -2.57 -13.74
N VAL A 47 13.52 -3.09 -13.47
CA VAL A 47 14.80 -2.36 -13.62
C VAL A 47 15.06 -2.02 -15.09
N GLY A 48 14.87 -3.00 -15.99
CA GLY A 48 15.11 -2.81 -17.42
C GLY A 48 14.16 -1.80 -18.06
N THR A 49 12.88 -1.79 -17.67
CA THR A 49 11.93 -0.78 -18.16
C THR A 49 12.28 0.62 -17.65
N ALA A 50 12.65 0.75 -16.37
CA ALA A 50 13.10 2.02 -15.81
C ALA A 50 14.34 2.57 -16.52
N MET A 51 15.32 1.71 -16.84
CA MET A 51 16.51 2.11 -17.61
C MET A 51 16.17 2.49 -19.05
N ARG A 52 15.23 1.79 -19.69
CA ARG A 52 14.81 2.09 -21.07
C ARG A 52 14.20 3.48 -21.22
N PHE A 53 13.53 4.00 -20.20
CA PHE A 53 13.03 5.38 -20.24
C PHE A 53 14.14 6.42 -20.50
N GLY A 54 15.40 6.11 -20.17
CA GLY A 54 16.56 6.92 -20.49
C GLY A 54 16.88 7.05 -21.98
N THR A 55 16.32 6.20 -22.85
CA THR A 55 16.50 6.30 -24.31
C THR A 55 15.59 7.36 -24.95
N GLY A 56 14.75 8.04 -24.17
CA GLY A 56 13.84 9.09 -24.64
C GLY A 56 12.41 8.62 -24.91
N ASP A 57 12.14 7.31 -24.85
CA ASP A 57 10.79 6.76 -24.95
C ASP A 57 10.26 6.41 -23.55
N LEU A 58 9.36 7.25 -23.04
CA LEU A 58 8.74 7.06 -21.73
C LEU A 58 7.63 6.00 -21.75
N ASN A 59 7.26 5.45 -22.90
CA ASN A 59 6.23 4.43 -22.98
C ASN A 59 6.77 3.06 -22.49
N PRO A 60 6.13 2.41 -21.51
CA PRO A 60 6.56 1.09 -21.03
C PRO A 60 6.37 -0.01 -22.09
N HIS A 61 5.51 0.18 -23.11
CA HIS A 61 5.13 -0.82 -24.13
C HIS A 61 4.67 -2.17 -23.55
N PHE A 62 4.47 -2.21 -22.24
CA PHE A 62 4.19 -3.38 -21.43
C PHE A 62 3.38 -2.94 -20.22
N PHE A 63 2.06 -2.95 -20.38
CA PHE A 63 1.09 -2.39 -19.44
C PHE A 63 0.51 -3.43 -18.46
N ILE A 64 1.18 -4.57 -18.30
CA ILE A 64 0.79 -5.59 -17.30
C ILE A 64 1.08 -5.08 -15.89
N TYR A 65 2.09 -4.21 -15.75
CA TYR A 65 2.54 -3.67 -14.47
C TYR A 65 2.23 -2.18 -14.31
N PRO A 66 1.93 -1.70 -13.09
CA PRO A 66 1.76 -0.28 -12.81
C PRO A 66 3.02 0.51 -13.15
N THR A 67 2.91 1.44 -14.11
CA THR A 67 4.06 2.16 -14.66
C THR A 67 4.64 3.22 -13.71
N PHE A 68 3.83 3.74 -12.78
CA PHE A 68 4.26 4.80 -11.87
C PHE A 68 5.53 4.44 -11.08
N TYR A 69 5.60 3.20 -10.58
CA TYR A 69 6.78 2.75 -9.84
C TYR A 69 8.04 2.72 -10.71
N MET A 70 7.92 2.37 -11.99
CA MET A 70 9.03 2.37 -12.93
C MET A 70 9.51 3.79 -13.27
N TYR A 71 8.58 4.76 -13.39
CA TYR A 71 8.96 6.18 -13.52
C TYR A 71 9.67 6.71 -12.28
N PHE A 72 9.18 6.34 -11.10
CA PHE A 72 9.84 6.68 -9.85
C PHE A 72 11.26 6.10 -9.81
N LEU A 73 11.42 4.84 -10.19
CA LEU A 73 12.72 4.19 -10.24
C LEU A 73 13.67 4.83 -11.26
N PHE A 74 13.16 5.23 -12.42
CA PHE A 74 13.91 5.99 -13.42
C PHE A 74 14.43 7.32 -12.85
N ALA A 75 13.60 8.06 -12.11
CA ALA A 75 14.03 9.27 -11.42
C ALA A 75 15.15 9.00 -10.39
N ILE A 76 15.06 7.88 -9.66
CA ILE A 76 16.11 7.46 -8.72
C ILE A 76 17.42 7.12 -9.45
N TYR A 77 17.36 6.42 -10.58
CA TYR A 77 18.56 6.14 -11.38
C TYR A 77 19.16 7.41 -11.99
N GLY A 78 18.34 8.37 -12.40
CA GLY A 78 18.80 9.70 -12.80
C GLY A 78 19.51 10.43 -11.65
N ALA A 79 18.96 10.39 -10.44
CA ALA A 79 19.60 10.95 -9.26
C ALA A 79 20.93 10.23 -8.93
N TYR A 80 20.97 8.90 -9.04
CA TYR A 80 22.18 8.11 -8.85
C TYR A 80 23.29 8.52 -9.84
N TYR A 81 22.93 8.71 -11.12
CA TYR A 81 23.86 9.21 -12.13
C TYR A 81 24.37 10.62 -11.81
N VAL A 82 23.48 11.58 -11.51
CA VAL A 82 23.86 12.97 -11.20
C VAL A 82 24.75 13.05 -9.96
N LEU A 83 24.46 12.26 -8.92
CA LEU A 83 25.30 12.18 -7.73
C LEU A 83 26.66 11.55 -8.05
N GLY A 84 26.69 10.51 -8.89
CA GLY A 84 27.93 9.91 -9.35
C GLY A 84 28.81 10.86 -10.17
N LEU A 85 28.21 11.72 -11.02
CA LEU A 85 28.94 12.81 -11.69
C LEU A 85 29.52 13.81 -10.67
N ALA A 86 28.70 14.25 -9.70
CA ALA A 86 29.13 15.23 -8.70
C ALA A 86 30.27 14.71 -7.81
N LEU A 87 30.31 13.40 -7.57
CA LEU A 87 31.35 12.72 -6.79
C LEU A 87 32.55 12.26 -7.63
N GLY A 88 32.52 12.47 -8.95
CA GLY A 88 33.57 12.03 -9.88
C GLY A 88 33.64 10.51 -10.09
N ILE A 89 32.57 9.77 -9.76
CA ILE A 89 32.43 8.33 -9.99
C ILE A 89 32.17 8.05 -11.48
N PHE A 90 31.38 8.91 -12.12
CA PHE A 90 31.11 8.87 -13.56
C PHE A 90 31.67 10.13 -14.21
N SER A 91 32.21 10.01 -15.41
CA SER A 91 32.64 11.14 -16.25
C SER A 91 31.67 11.42 -17.38
N SER A 92 30.90 10.41 -17.79
CA SER A 92 29.96 10.50 -18.90
C SER A 92 28.73 9.60 -18.70
N LEU A 93 27.71 9.79 -19.55
CA LEU A 93 26.56 8.89 -19.62
C LEU A 93 26.95 7.49 -20.10
N GLU A 94 28.00 7.39 -20.94
CA GLU A 94 28.51 6.12 -21.44
C GLU A 94 29.07 5.26 -20.30
N ASP A 95 29.78 5.85 -19.35
CA ASP A 95 30.29 5.15 -18.16
C ASP A 95 29.14 4.53 -17.34
N PHE A 96 28.04 5.28 -17.21
CA PHE A 96 26.86 4.83 -16.48
C PHE A 96 26.13 3.69 -17.20
N GLN A 97 26.01 3.77 -18.52
CA GLN A 97 25.46 2.70 -19.35
C GLN A 97 26.35 1.45 -19.29
N PHE A 98 27.66 1.64 -19.39
CA PHE A 98 28.63 0.55 -19.30
C PHE A 98 28.49 -0.18 -17.97
N LEU A 99 28.42 0.55 -16.85
CA LEU A 99 28.18 -0.03 -15.53
C LEU A 99 26.92 -0.90 -15.51
N TYR A 100 25.80 -0.40 -16.05
CA TYR A 100 24.55 -1.18 -16.09
C TYR A 100 24.70 -2.52 -16.82
N PHE A 101 25.45 -2.55 -17.92
CA PHE A 101 25.64 -3.78 -18.71
C PHE A 101 26.71 -4.72 -18.14
N THR A 102 27.72 -4.19 -17.45
CA THR A 102 28.80 -5.02 -16.87
C THR A 102 28.49 -5.50 -15.47
N ASP A 103 27.91 -4.64 -14.63
CA ASP A 103 27.57 -4.93 -13.25
C ASP A 103 26.31 -4.16 -12.82
N PRO A 104 25.11 -4.75 -13.02
CA PRO A 104 23.86 -4.10 -12.67
C PRO A 104 23.56 -4.09 -11.15
N THR A 105 24.47 -4.58 -10.29
CA THR A 105 24.24 -4.77 -8.85
C THR A 105 23.64 -3.54 -8.17
N ALA A 106 24.18 -2.36 -8.42
CA ALA A 106 23.70 -1.11 -7.81
C ALA A 106 22.22 -0.80 -8.17
N PHE A 107 21.82 -1.05 -9.41
CA PHE A 107 20.47 -0.76 -9.89
C PHE A 107 19.42 -1.65 -9.22
N TYR A 108 19.73 -2.94 -9.08
CA TYR A 108 18.85 -3.89 -8.39
C TYR A 108 18.84 -3.62 -6.89
N LEU A 109 20.00 -3.33 -6.28
CA LEU A 109 20.07 -3.01 -4.86
C LEU A 109 19.25 -1.75 -4.52
N LEU A 110 19.32 -0.71 -5.35
CA LEU A 110 18.48 0.49 -5.19
C LEU A 110 16.98 0.16 -5.24
N ASN A 111 16.56 -0.65 -6.22
CA ASN A 111 15.16 -1.10 -6.32
C ASN A 111 14.73 -1.88 -5.06
N ARG A 112 15.58 -2.79 -4.58
CA ARG A 112 15.33 -3.58 -3.36
C ARG A 112 15.29 -2.72 -2.09
N ILE A 113 16.17 -1.73 -1.97
CA ILE A 113 16.15 -0.77 -0.86
C ILE A 113 14.82 0.00 -0.84
N ILE A 114 14.32 0.42 -2.00
CA ILE A 114 13.03 1.10 -2.10
C ILE A 114 11.90 0.16 -1.66
N ALA A 115 11.86 -1.06 -2.19
CA ALA A 115 10.85 -2.05 -1.82
C ALA A 115 10.89 -2.38 -0.31
N ALA A 116 12.07 -2.61 0.25
CA ALA A 116 12.27 -2.83 1.68
C ALA A 116 11.83 -1.63 2.53
N THR A 117 12.14 -0.41 2.09
CA THR A 117 11.71 0.83 2.75
C THR A 117 10.19 0.94 2.75
N LEU A 118 9.55 0.83 1.59
CA LEU A 118 8.09 0.90 1.46
C LEU A 118 7.42 -0.20 2.30
N GLY A 119 7.93 -1.43 2.23
CA GLY A 119 7.40 -2.54 2.98
C GLY A 119 7.54 -2.39 4.50
N THR A 120 8.62 -1.75 4.96
CA THR A 120 8.81 -1.42 6.38
C THR A 120 7.85 -0.33 6.81
N VAL A 121 7.67 0.73 6.00
CA VAL A 121 6.71 1.80 6.29
C VAL A 121 5.27 1.27 6.33
N THR A 122 4.93 0.29 5.50
CA THR A 122 3.60 -0.37 5.52
C THR A 122 3.26 -0.97 6.88
N ILE A 123 4.24 -1.45 7.66
CA ILE A 123 4.03 -1.95 9.04
C ILE A 123 3.41 -0.85 9.91
N PHE A 124 3.97 0.35 9.84
CA PHE A 124 3.45 1.50 10.59
C PHE A 124 2.07 1.92 10.09
N LEU A 125 1.84 1.92 8.77
CA LEU A 125 0.54 2.27 8.20
C LEU A 125 -0.55 1.28 8.62
N VAL A 126 -0.27 -0.02 8.64
CA VAL A 126 -1.22 -1.04 9.09
C VAL A 126 -1.53 -0.90 10.58
N TYR A 127 -0.53 -0.56 11.42
CA TYR A 127 -0.80 -0.17 12.81
C TYR A 127 -1.80 0.98 12.89
N LEU A 128 -1.63 2.03 12.09
CA LEU A 128 -2.53 3.19 12.09
C LEU A 128 -3.95 2.80 11.66
N VAL A 129 -4.09 1.92 10.66
CA VAL A 129 -5.40 1.41 10.22
C VAL A 129 -6.06 0.65 11.36
N GLY A 130 -5.39 -0.38 11.90
CA GLY A 130 -5.96 -1.23 12.95
C GLY A 130 -6.32 -0.44 14.21
N ARG A 131 -5.48 0.54 14.59
CA ARG A 131 -5.77 1.44 15.70
C ARG A 131 -6.97 2.34 15.44
N LYS A 132 -7.11 2.89 14.23
CA LYS A 132 -8.15 3.87 13.90
C LYS A 132 -9.54 3.25 13.80
N PHE A 133 -9.64 2.06 13.19
CA PHE A 133 -10.93 1.42 12.94
C PHE A 133 -11.38 0.44 14.03
N TYR A 134 -10.45 -0.09 14.81
CA TYR A 134 -10.76 -1.08 15.85
C TYR A 134 -10.20 -0.63 17.20
N SER A 135 -9.01 -1.12 17.56
CA SER A 135 -8.41 -0.85 18.86
C SER A 135 -6.88 -0.85 18.79
N ARG A 136 -6.26 -0.32 19.84
CA ARG A 136 -4.80 -0.34 20.03
C ARG A 136 -4.21 -1.74 19.91
N GLY A 137 -4.84 -2.74 20.54
CA GLY A 137 -4.37 -4.12 20.52
C GLY A 137 -4.39 -4.72 19.12
N VAL A 138 -5.48 -4.45 18.37
CA VAL A 138 -5.61 -4.89 16.97
C VAL A 138 -4.52 -4.25 16.10
N GLY A 139 -4.28 -2.95 16.24
CA GLY A 139 -3.21 -2.28 15.48
C GLY A 139 -1.81 -2.85 15.73
N LEU A 140 -1.46 -3.12 17.01
CA LEU A 140 -0.17 -3.73 17.35
C LEU A 140 -0.06 -5.16 16.82
N LEU A 141 -1.13 -5.95 16.96
CA LEU A 141 -1.15 -7.32 16.46
C LEU A 141 -1.03 -7.37 14.94
N SER A 142 -1.77 -6.53 14.20
CA SER A 142 -1.69 -6.45 12.75
C SER A 142 -0.29 -6.04 12.27
N ALA A 143 0.35 -5.08 12.95
CA ALA A 143 1.71 -4.67 12.64
C ALA A 143 2.73 -5.79 12.91
N LEU A 144 2.60 -6.49 14.04
CA LEU A 144 3.45 -7.63 14.36
C LEU A 144 3.32 -8.74 13.30
N LEU A 145 2.09 -9.10 12.94
CA LEU A 145 1.84 -10.12 11.92
C LEU A 145 2.47 -9.70 10.59
N LEU A 146 2.20 -8.48 10.09
CA LEU A 146 2.78 -8.00 8.83
C LEU A 146 4.32 -7.91 8.87
N SER A 147 4.88 -7.55 10.01
CA SER A 147 6.34 -7.42 10.16
C SER A 147 7.06 -8.75 9.88
N LEU A 148 6.43 -9.88 10.21
CA LEU A 148 6.97 -11.24 10.08
C LEU A 148 6.32 -12.08 8.99
N THR A 149 5.29 -11.56 8.29
CA THR A 149 4.65 -12.27 7.18
C THR A 149 5.68 -12.62 6.11
N TYR A 150 6.00 -13.91 5.99
CA TYR A 150 7.05 -14.40 5.10
C TYR A 150 6.93 -13.88 3.67
N LEU A 151 5.72 -13.93 3.09
CA LEU A 151 5.50 -13.49 1.70
C LEU A 151 5.88 -12.02 1.52
N HIS A 152 5.39 -11.16 2.41
CA HIS A 152 5.66 -9.72 2.36
C HIS A 152 7.13 -9.42 2.64
N VAL A 153 7.80 -10.16 3.53
CA VAL A 153 9.24 -9.99 3.80
C VAL A 153 10.07 -10.42 2.60
N ARG A 154 9.80 -11.59 2.02
CA ARG A 154 10.49 -12.10 0.82
C ARG A 154 10.35 -11.14 -0.36
N ASP A 155 9.13 -10.70 -0.63
CA ASP A 155 8.83 -9.77 -1.74
C ASP A 155 9.29 -8.34 -1.43
N SER A 156 9.72 -8.04 -0.20
CA SER A 156 10.43 -6.79 0.11
C SER A 156 11.93 -6.89 -0.18
N HIS A 157 12.50 -8.11 -0.17
CA HIS A 157 13.91 -8.32 -0.52
C HIS A 157 14.15 -8.34 -2.02
N PHE A 158 13.23 -8.93 -2.77
CA PHE A 158 13.24 -8.87 -4.22
C PHE A 158 12.37 -7.70 -4.61
N GLY A 159 12.89 -6.67 -5.28
CA GLY A 159 12.21 -5.40 -5.55
C GLY A 159 11.04 -5.52 -6.54
N VAL A 160 10.04 -6.32 -6.19
CA VAL A 160 8.84 -6.60 -6.97
C VAL A 160 7.74 -5.60 -6.62
N LEU A 161 6.71 -5.56 -7.46
CA LEU A 161 5.69 -4.52 -7.42
C LEU A 161 4.60 -4.76 -6.36
N ASP A 162 4.51 -5.96 -5.81
CA ASP A 162 3.52 -6.31 -4.78
C ASP A 162 3.65 -5.43 -3.53
N VAL A 163 4.88 -5.14 -3.10
CA VAL A 163 5.15 -4.35 -1.90
C VAL A 163 4.79 -2.87 -2.09
N PRO A 164 5.24 -2.18 -3.15
CA PRO A 164 4.78 -0.82 -3.46
C PRO A 164 3.26 -0.72 -3.62
N VAL A 165 2.62 -1.67 -4.32
CA VAL A 165 1.17 -1.67 -4.49
C VAL A 165 0.46 -1.82 -3.14
N THR A 166 0.91 -2.75 -2.30
CA THR A 166 0.36 -2.93 -0.94
C THR A 166 0.50 -1.66 -0.11
N PHE A 167 1.65 -0.99 -0.17
CA PHE A 167 1.86 0.30 0.49
C PHE A 167 0.82 1.35 0.07
N PHE A 168 0.62 1.55 -1.24
CA PHE A 168 -0.36 2.52 -1.74
C PHE A 168 -1.80 2.14 -1.41
N ILE A 169 -2.14 0.85 -1.41
CA ILE A 169 -3.47 0.36 -1.00
C ILE A 169 -3.74 0.70 0.47
N VAL A 170 -2.81 0.38 1.38
CA VAL A 170 -2.96 0.67 2.82
C VAL A 170 -3.04 2.18 3.06
N LEU A 171 -2.22 2.96 2.34
CA LEU A 171 -2.25 4.41 2.41
C LEU A 171 -3.60 4.98 1.94
N ALA A 172 -4.14 4.49 0.82
CA ALA A 172 -5.45 4.87 0.34
C ALA A 172 -6.55 4.52 1.35
N TYR A 173 -6.48 3.33 1.97
CA TYR A 173 -7.42 2.91 3.00
C TYR A 173 -7.39 3.82 4.24
N LEU A 174 -6.22 4.30 4.65
CA LEU A 174 -6.09 5.30 5.70
C LEU A 174 -6.82 6.60 5.34
N PHE A 175 -6.61 7.12 4.12
CA PHE A 175 -7.27 8.35 3.67
C PHE A 175 -8.79 8.20 3.57
N ILE A 176 -9.27 7.08 3.02
CA ILE A 176 -10.69 6.74 2.99
C ILE A 176 -11.26 6.70 4.43
N GLY A 177 -10.53 6.07 5.36
CA GLY A 177 -10.90 6.07 6.78
C GLY A 177 -10.98 7.44 7.42
N LYS A 178 -10.02 8.34 7.11
CA LYS A 178 -10.09 9.74 7.55
C LYS A 178 -11.33 10.43 6.98
N MET A 179 -11.65 10.19 5.71
CA MET A 179 -12.80 10.79 5.04
C MET A 179 -14.12 10.38 5.69
N PHE A 180 -14.34 9.09 5.94
CA PHE A 180 -15.58 8.59 6.55
C PHE A 180 -15.74 9.03 8.01
N LEU A 181 -14.68 9.00 8.80
CA LEU A 181 -14.79 9.21 10.26
C LEU A 181 -14.78 10.69 10.66
N GLU A 182 -14.09 11.55 9.90
CA GLU A 182 -13.93 12.95 10.30
C GLU A 182 -14.90 13.89 9.57
N GLY A 183 -15.68 13.40 8.60
CA GLY A 183 -16.77 14.14 7.95
C GLY A 183 -16.36 15.46 7.27
N ARG A 184 -15.05 15.73 7.15
CA ARG A 184 -14.50 16.97 6.62
C ARG A 184 -14.36 16.89 5.10
N MET A 185 -15.52 16.76 4.46
CA MET A 185 -15.69 17.06 3.04
C MET A 185 -15.16 18.48 2.72
N LYS A 186 -15.41 19.45 3.61
CA LYS A 186 -15.11 20.87 3.41
C LYS A 186 -13.62 21.25 3.36
N ASP A 187 -12.68 20.41 3.83
CA ASP A 187 -11.23 20.69 3.75
C ASP A 187 -10.58 20.20 2.44
N TYR A 188 -11.31 19.42 1.64
CA TYR A 188 -10.85 19.00 0.30
C TYR A 188 -11.77 19.54 -0.82
N LEU A 189 -12.95 20.04 -0.45
CA LEU A 189 -13.87 20.82 -1.30
C LEU A 189 -13.47 22.30 -1.51
N GLY A 190 -12.20 22.67 -1.29
CA GLY A 190 -11.59 23.76 -2.06
C GLY A 190 -11.64 23.50 -3.57
N GLY A 191 -11.85 22.24 -3.98
CA GLY A 191 -12.17 21.83 -5.35
C GLY A 191 -13.65 21.65 -5.68
N TRP A 192 -14.60 22.03 -4.82
CA TRP A 192 -16.04 21.79 -5.05
C TRP A 192 -16.92 22.95 -4.56
N ARG A 193 -16.52 24.18 -4.89
CA ARG A 193 -17.49 25.30 -4.81
C ARG A 193 -18.71 25.12 -5.74
N HIS A 194 -18.78 24.04 -6.55
CA HIS A 194 -19.76 23.93 -7.64
C HIS A 194 -20.43 22.55 -7.84
N SER A 195 -20.42 21.60 -6.88
CA SER A 195 -21.11 20.33 -7.15
C SER A 195 -21.88 19.78 -5.95
N GLY A 196 -23.21 19.83 -6.06
CA GLY A 196 -24.08 18.76 -5.57
C GLY A 196 -24.23 18.60 -4.06
N PHE A 197 -24.98 19.52 -3.45
CA PHE A 197 -25.68 19.31 -2.19
C PHE A 197 -26.81 18.27 -2.41
N SER A 198 -26.80 17.18 -1.62
CA SER A 198 -27.90 16.24 -1.30
C SER A 198 -27.55 14.77 -1.55
N SER A 199 -27.19 14.05 -0.49
CA SER A 199 -27.50 12.62 -0.26
C SER A 199 -26.68 11.99 0.89
N VAL A 200 -26.44 12.72 1.99
CA VAL A 200 -25.85 12.13 3.23
C VAL A 200 -26.82 12.33 4.41
N GLY A 201 -28.11 12.13 4.14
CA GLY A 201 -29.17 12.11 5.16
C GLY A 201 -29.78 10.72 5.38
N GLU A 202 -29.60 9.77 4.47
CA GLU A 202 -30.39 8.53 4.46
C GLU A 202 -29.65 7.26 4.91
N ILE A 203 -28.32 7.25 4.93
CA ILE A 203 -27.57 6.04 5.31
C ILE A 203 -27.54 5.83 6.84
N GLN A 204 -27.70 6.89 7.64
CA GLN A 204 -27.71 6.79 9.10
C GLN A 204 -29.05 6.31 9.70
N ARG A 205 -30.15 6.33 8.92
CA ARG A 205 -31.48 5.90 9.42
C ARG A 205 -31.72 4.39 9.36
N CYS A 206 -30.97 3.64 8.54
CA CYS A 206 -31.18 2.20 8.37
C CYS A 206 -30.51 1.31 9.45
N SER A 207 -29.69 1.85 10.35
CA SER A 207 -28.97 1.04 11.35
C SER A 207 -29.42 1.26 12.80
N ALA A 208 -30.41 2.12 13.04
CA ALA A 208 -30.79 2.53 14.41
C ALA A 208 -32.29 2.44 14.74
N GLY A 209 -33.11 1.84 13.89
CA GLY A 209 -34.52 1.61 14.18
C GLY A 209 -34.92 0.23 13.68
N ASP A 210 -34.77 -0.79 14.53
CA ASP A 210 -35.64 -1.99 14.60
C ASP A 210 -35.22 -2.88 15.77
N ALA A 211 -35.10 -2.26 16.95
CA ALA A 211 -35.13 -2.96 18.22
C ALA A 211 -36.00 -2.13 19.15
N VAL A 212 -37.32 -2.40 19.17
CA VAL A 212 -38.25 -2.21 20.30
C VAL A 212 -39.71 -2.42 19.82
N SER A 213 -40.38 -3.39 20.46
CA SER A 213 -41.83 -3.64 20.61
C SER A 213 -42.68 -3.83 19.34
N LEU A 214 -43.53 -4.86 19.21
CA LEU A 214 -44.70 -5.15 20.04
C LEU A 214 -45.14 -6.61 19.86
N GLY A 215 -45.56 -7.23 20.97
CA GLY A 215 -46.27 -8.50 20.97
C GLY A 215 -47.77 -8.36 20.69
N SER A 216 -48.41 -9.54 20.65
CA SER A 216 -49.85 -9.83 20.71
C SER A 216 -50.74 -9.44 19.52
N SER A 217 -51.12 -10.44 18.70
CA SER A 217 -52.53 -10.83 18.50
C SER A 217 -52.68 -11.94 17.44
N THR A 218 -53.14 -13.11 17.90
CA THR A 218 -53.89 -14.22 17.25
C THR A 218 -54.11 -14.28 15.73
N PRO A 219 -53.94 -15.46 15.08
CA PRO A 219 -54.25 -15.66 13.67
C PRO A 219 -55.76 -15.93 13.46
N LYS A 220 -56.42 -15.11 12.63
CA LYS A 220 -57.80 -15.33 12.20
C LYS A 220 -57.80 -16.11 10.88
N GLN A 221 -58.21 -17.37 10.95
CA GLN A 221 -58.41 -18.25 9.80
C GLN A 221 -59.38 -17.64 8.77
N ARG A 222 -59.02 -17.68 7.48
CA ARG A 222 -59.95 -17.54 6.36
C ARG A 222 -60.09 -18.89 5.66
N LYS A 223 -61.35 -19.34 5.60
CA LYS A 223 -61.83 -20.53 4.86
C LYS A 223 -61.97 -20.23 3.36
N GLY A 224 -61.80 -21.27 2.55
CA GLY A 224 -62.27 -21.41 1.15
C GLY A 224 -61.28 -20.88 0.12
N THR A 225 -60.93 -21.58 -0.97
CA THR A 225 -61.66 -22.63 -1.70
C THR A 225 -60.68 -23.40 -2.58
N TYR A 226 -60.91 -24.71 -2.73
CA TYR A 226 -60.15 -25.65 -3.57
C TYR A 226 -60.35 -25.37 -5.06
N ILE A 227 -59.28 -25.52 -5.84
CA ILE A 227 -59.33 -26.12 -7.17
C ILE A 227 -58.01 -26.86 -7.43
N GLU A 228 -58.13 -28.19 -7.53
CA GLU A 228 -57.11 -29.13 -8.02
C GLU A 228 -56.86 -28.88 -9.52
N GLY A 229 -55.64 -29.20 -9.95
CA GLY A 229 -55.22 -29.15 -11.35
C GLY A 229 -53.84 -29.78 -11.50
N ASP A 230 -53.83 -31.10 -11.61
CA ASP A 230 -52.68 -31.96 -11.90
C ASP A 230 -52.04 -31.66 -13.26
N GLY A 231 -50.73 -31.89 -13.38
CA GLY A 231 -50.13 -32.30 -14.66
C GLY A 231 -48.77 -31.71 -15.01
N PHE A 232 -47.75 -32.60 -14.93
CA PHE A 232 -46.37 -32.55 -15.43
C PHE A 232 -45.29 -31.83 -14.60
#